data_AF-A0AAU0RX27-F1
#
_entry.id   AF-A0AAU0RX27-F1
#
_cell.length_a   1.000
_cell.length_b   1.000
_cell.length_c   1.000
_cell.angle_alpha   90.00
_cell.angle_beta   90.00
_cell.angle_gamma   90.00
#
_symmetry.space_group_name_H-M   'P 1'
#
loop_
_entity.id
_entity.type
_entity.pdbx_description
1 polymer ?
#
loop_
_entity_poly.entity_id
_entity_poly.type
_entity_poly.pdbx_seq_one_letter_code
_entity_poly.pdbx_strand_id
1 'polypeptide(L)' 'MSLSIATPTDSSLDDLRGAQEILVLLAMALAVIAAPTTQPFVTKVLAIVAQHTAMAWAELLEGVIESNGGVQ' A
#
# COMPACT_ATOMS: atom_id res chain seq x y z
N MET A 1 -38.27 -13.10 10.26
CA MET A 1 -37.45 -11.91 10.01
C MET A 1 -36.01 -12.31 10.29
N SER A 2 -35.32 -12.85 9.28
CA SER A 2 -34.02 -13.49 9.46
C SER A 2 -32.95 -12.41 9.59
N LEU A 3 -32.32 -12.32 10.76
CA LEU A 3 -31.23 -11.41 11.03
C LEU A 3 -30.03 -11.88 10.19
N SER A 4 -29.70 -11.14 9.14
CA SER A 4 -28.49 -11.38 8.35
C SER A 4 -27.31 -10.97 9.22
N ILE A 5 -26.68 -11.93 9.91
CA ILE A 5 -25.39 -11.71 10.56
C ILE A 5 -24.41 -11.42 9.41
N ALA A 6 -24.01 -10.16 9.25
CA ALA A 6 -22.89 -9.84 8.37
C ALA A 6 -21.65 -10.40 9.07
N THR A 7 -21.13 -11.51 8.55
CA THR A 7 -19.90 -12.12 9.03
C THR A 7 -18.77 -11.10 8.89
N PRO A 8 -18.05 -10.74 9.98
CA PRO A 8 -16.99 -9.72 9.94
C PRO A 8 -15.81 -10.09 9.03
N THR A 9 -15.74 -11.34 8.57
CA THR A 9 -14.72 -11.85 7.66
C THR A 9 -14.89 -11.33 6.23
N ASP A 10 -16.13 -11.05 5.80
CA ASP A 10 -16.41 -10.62 4.42
C ASP A 10 -15.85 -9.22 4.14
N SER A 11 -15.89 -8.29 5.11
CA SER A 11 -15.32 -6.95 4.92
C SER A 11 -13.78 -6.99 4.80
N SER A 12 -13.12 -7.84 5.58
CA SER A 12 -11.65 -7.95 5.53
C SER A 12 -11.13 -8.47 4.19
N LEU A 13 -11.90 -9.32 3.51
CA LEU A 13 -11.53 -9.86 2.20
C LEU A 13 -11.73 -8.82 1.10
N ASP A 14 -12.77 -8.00 1.19
CA ASP A 14 -12.99 -6.86 0.30
C ASP A 14 -11.89 -5.79 0.49
N ASP A 15 -11.48 -5.52 1.73
CA ASP A 15 -10.37 -4.61 2.03
C ASP A 15 -9.04 -5.15 1.46
N LEU A 16 -8.79 -6.47 1.60
CA LEU A 16 -7.59 -7.12 1.07
C LEU A 16 -7.58 -7.12 -0.47
N ARG A 17 -8.73 -7.27 -1.10
CA ARG A 17 -8.91 -7.16 -2.55
C ARG A 17 -8.65 -5.73 -3.03
N GLY A 18 -9.16 -4.72 -2.32
CA GLY A 18 -8.88 -3.32 -2.62
C GLY A 18 -7.39 -3.00 -2.52
N ALA A 19 -6.71 -3.50 -1.48
CA ALA A 19 -5.27 -3.37 -1.33
C ALA A 19 -4.51 -4.08 -2.47
N GLN A 20 -4.93 -5.29 -2.87
CA GLN A 20 -4.35 -6.03 -3.98
C GLN A 20 -4.46 -5.26 -5.31
N GLU A 21 -5.63 -4.67 -5.60
CA GLU A 21 -5.84 -3.86 -6.80
C GLU A 21 -4.93 -2.62 -6.82
N ILE A 22 -4.80 -1.94 -5.68
CA ILE A 22 -3.89 -0.79 -5.53
C ILE A 22 -2.43 -1.22 -5.77
N LEU A 23 -2.01 -2.35 -5.21
CA LEU A 23 -0.65 -2.87 -5.37
C LEU A 23 -0.36 -3.26 -6.83
N VAL A 24 -1.34 -3.81 -7.55
CA VAL A 24 -1.21 -4.10 -8.99
C VAL A 24 -1.04 -2.81 -9.79
N LEU A 25 -1.86 -1.80 -9.54
CA LEU A 25 -1.75 -0.49 -10.20
C LEU A 25 -0.40 0.18 -9.91
N LEU A 26 0.08 0.08 -8.66
CA LEU A 26 1.40 0.58 -8.27
C LEU A 26 2.53 -0.16 -8.99
N ALA A 27 2.46 -1.49 -9.08
CA ALA A 27 3.43 -2.30 -9.79
C ALA A 27 3.48 -1.96 -11.30
N MET A 28 2.32 -1.73 -11.91
CA MET A 28 2.23 -1.27 -13.30
C MET A 28 2.85 0.11 -13.48
N ALA A 29 2.57 1.06 -12.57
CA ALA A 29 3.19 2.38 -12.61
C ALA A 29 4.72 2.29 -12.49
N LEU A 30 5.23 1.52 -11.53
CA LEU A 30 6.66 1.27 -11.35
C LEU A 30 7.31 0.65 -12.59
N ALA A 31 6.66 -0.32 -13.23
CA ALA A 31 7.13 -0.93 -14.48
C ALA A 31 7.21 0.09 -15.63
N VAL A 32 6.22 1.00 -15.72
CA VAL A 32 6.23 2.10 -16.70
C VAL A 32 7.39 3.05 -16.44
N ILE A 33 7.74 3.34 -15.19
CA ILE A 33 8.84 4.26 -14.87
C ILE A 33 10.22 3.62 -15.03
N ALA A 34 10.33 2.32 -14.80
CA ALA A 34 11.55 1.56 -15.07
C ALA A 34 11.80 1.33 -16.58
N ALA A 35 10.82 1.65 -17.45
CA ALA A 35 10.98 1.49 -18.87
C ALA A 35 12.09 2.43 -19.40
N PRO A 36 12.97 1.95 -20.30
CA PRO A 36 14.11 2.73 -20.80
C PRO A 36 13.70 3.94 -21.66
N THR A 37 12.42 4.07 -22.01
CA THR A 37 11.84 5.22 -22.72
C THR A 37 11.38 6.35 -21.81
N THR A 38 11.43 6.17 -20.49
CA THR A 38 10.96 7.17 -19.50
C THR A 38 11.98 8.30 -19.38
N GLN A 39 11.54 9.55 -19.51
CA GLN A 39 12.43 10.71 -19.39
C GLN A 39 13.12 10.73 -18.01
N PRO A 40 14.44 11.00 -17.92
CA PRO A 40 15.21 10.93 -16.68
C PRO A 40 14.67 11.77 -15.51
N PHE A 41 13.90 12.82 -15.80
CA PHE A 41 13.27 13.67 -14.79
C PHE A 41 12.10 12.97 -14.08
N VAL A 42 11.31 12.18 -14.80
CA VAL A 42 10.16 11.46 -14.24
C VAL A 42 10.62 10.36 -13.28
N THR A 43 11.73 9.69 -13.60
CA THR A 43 12.35 8.68 -12.72
C THR A 43 12.80 9.27 -11.38
N LYS A 44 13.35 10.49 -11.38
CA LYS A 44 13.78 11.18 -10.14
C LYS A 44 12.60 11.58 -9.26
N VAL A 45 11.56 12.18 -9.88
CA VAL A 45 10.35 12.56 -9.15
C VAL A 45 9.68 11.32 -8.56
N LEU A 46 9.61 10.21 -9.32
CA LEU A 46 9.05 8.98 -8.77
C LEU A 46 9.92 8.37 -7.68
N ALA A 47 11.25 8.35 -7.84
CA ALA A 47 12.13 7.84 -6.78
C ALA A 47 11.90 8.59 -5.46
N ILE A 48 11.73 9.92 -5.54
CA ILE A 48 11.39 10.77 -4.39
C ILE A 48 10.00 10.43 -3.83
N VAL A 49 8.98 10.26 -4.68
CA VAL A 49 7.63 9.86 -4.25
C VAL A 49 7.65 8.50 -3.57
N ALA A 50 8.31 7.50 -4.18
CA ALA A 50 8.45 6.16 -3.61
C ALA A 50 9.18 6.18 -2.27
N GLN A 51 10.23 7.00 -2.13
CA GLN A 51 10.97 7.14 -0.88
C GLN A 51 10.13 7.82 0.21
N HIS A 52 9.41 8.89 -0.11
CA HIS A 52 8.48 9.53 0.83
C HIS A 52 7.35 8.60 1.25
N THR A 53 6.77 7.87 0.31
CA THR A 53 5.75 6.87 0.59
C THR A 53 6.32 5.76 1.48
N ALA A 54 7.51 5.23 1.18
CA ALA A 54 8.16 4.23 2.03
C ALA A 54 8.45 4.75 3.45
N MET A 55 8.87 6.00 3.62
CA MET A 55 9.04 6.63 4.94
C MET A 55 7.71 6.76 5.68
N ALA A 56 6.64 7.21 5.01
CA ALA A 56 5.32 7.30 5.62
C ALA A 56 4.75 5.93 6.03
N TRP A 57 4.99 4.88 5.24
CA TRP A 57 4.63 3.51 5.61
C TRP A 57 5.47 3.01 6.78
N ALA A 58 6.76 3.32 6.82
CA ALA A 58 7.63 2.94 7.94
C ALA A 58 7.16 3.56 9.26
N GLU A 59 6.86 4.86 9.27
CA GLU A 59 6.35 5.57 10.46
C GLU A 59 4.98 5.03 10.90
N LEU A 60 4.08 4.75 9.95
CA LEU A 60 2.77 4.18 10.26
C LEU A 60 2.87 2.75 10.82
N LEU A 61 3.75 1.93 10.26
CA LEU A 61 4.00 0.57 10.75
C LEU A 61 4.68 0.58 12.12
N GLU A 62 5.60 1.51 12.36
CA GLU A 62 6.24 1.70 13.67
C GLU A 62 5.20 2.05 14.75
N GLY A 63 4.29 3.00 14.48
CA GLY A 63 3.20 3.32 15.40
C GLY A 63 2.23 2.14 15.63
N VAL A 64 1.97 1.32 14.62
CA VAL A 64 1.16 0.09 14.77
C VAL A 64 1.88 -0.96 15.62
N ILE A 65 3.20 -1.10 15.48
CA ILE A 65 4.03 -2.02 16.28
C ILE A 65 4.07 -1.57 17.75
N GLU A 66 4.32 -0.29 18.01
CA GLU A 66 4.31 0.29 19.36
C GLU A 66 2.94 0.14 20.04
N SER A 67 1.85 0.39 19.29
CA SER A 67 0.48 0.26 19.83
C SER A 67 0.09 -1.17 20.20
N ASN A 68 0.70 -2.18 19.56
CA ASN A 68 0.43 -3.60 19.78
C ASN A 68 1.40 -4.26 20.78
N GLY A 69 2.17 -3.46 21.54
CA GLY A 69 3.08 -3.97 22.55
C GLY A 69 4.37 -4.56 21.97
N GLY A 70 4.80 -4.09 20.80
CA GLY A 70 6.12 -4.37 20.24
C GLY A 70 7.20 -4.08 21.27
N VAL A 71 7.90 -5.14 21.66
CA VAL A 71 8.92 -5.14 22.72
C VAL A 71 10.10 -4.27 22.28
N GLN A 72 10.55 -3.37 23.16
CA GLN A 72 11.83 -2.66 23.03
C GLN A 72 13.00 -3.63 22.87
#